data_AF-A0A673VFL4-F1
#
_entry.id   AF-A0A673VFL4-F1
#
_cell.length_a   1.000
_cell.length_b   1.000
_cell.length_c   1.000
_cell.angle_alpha   90.00
_cell.angle_beta   90.00
_cell.angle_gamma   90.00
#
_symmetry.space_group_name_H-M   'P 1'
#
loop_
_entity.id
_entity.type
_entity.pdbx_description
1 polymer ?
#
loop_
_entity_poly.entity_id
_entity_poly.type
_entity_poly.pdbx_seq_one_letter_code
_entity_poly.pdbx_strand_id
1 'polypeptide(L)'
;MLPSSSKYRHGNMVFFDVLGLFVVAYPSRVGSIVNYAVVLAVVSYLGQRLLRPRHKTGSYAKDFFCGLAITLVSWFTSLVTVLIIAVFVSLVGRSLSWYNHFYVSVCLYGTAAAAKIILIHTLAKRFHYVINFIYLARSTTRTMLLLTLVCAATLLLVCSGAFFPYSSQPASPRPKRVFLQHMTRTFHDLDGNVVQRDSGIWINGFDYTGMAHVTPHVPEINDSIRAHCEEKAPLCGFPWYLPVHFLIRKNWYLPAPEVSPGNPAHFRLVSKEQTPWDSIKLTFEATGPSHMSFYVRTHEGSTLSQWSLGNGTPVTSKGGDYFVFYSHGLQASAWRFWIEVQVLEERPEGMVTVALAAHYLSGEDKRSSQLDALREKFPDWTFPSAWVCTYSLFVF
;
A
#
# COMPACT_ATOMS: atom_id res chain seq x y z
N MET A 1 -28.10 -12.14 12.34
CA MET A 1 -27.98 -13.46 11.68
C MET A 1 -26.96 -13.32 10.56
N LEU A 2 -25.80 -13.96 10.69
CA LEU A 2 -24.83 -14.07 9.58
C LEU A 2 -25.44 -14.98 8.49
N PRO A 3 -25.32 -14.65 7.20
CA PRO A 3 -25.89 -15.47 6.13
C PRO A 3 -25.25 -16.87 6.12
N SER A 4 -26.07 -17.91 5.96
CA SER A 4 -25.63 -19.31 5.86
C SER A 4 -24.61 -19.47 4.73
N SER A 5 -23.45 -20.07 5.06
CA SER A 5 -22.35 -20.35 4.11
C SER A 5 -22.77 -21.22 2.93
N SER A 6 -23.91 -21.93 3.04
CA SER A 6 -24.52 -22.73 1.97
C SER A 6 -24.90 -21.92 0.71
N LYS A 7 -25.06 -20.59 0.80
CA LYS A 7 -25.30 -19.71 -0.35
C LYS A 7 -24.07 -19.50 -1.25
N TYR A 8 -22.86 -19.89 -0.81
CA TYR A 8 -21.61 -19.76 -1.57
C TYR A 8 -21.21 -21.06 -2.29
N ARG A 9 -22.18 -21.83 -2.79
CA ARG A 9 -22.01 -23.11 -3.52
C ARG A 9 -21.14 -23.08 -4.79
N HIS A 10 -20.64 -21.92 -5.19
CA HIS A 10 -19.89 -21.74 -6.44
C HIS A 10 -18.36 -21.93 -6.30
N GLY A 11 -17.87 -22.29 -5.12
CA GLY A 11 -16.44 -22.50 -4.88
C GLY A 11 -15.65 -21.19 -5.04
N ASN A 12 -14.40 -21.29 -5.50
CA ASN A 12 -13.55 -20.11 -5.72
C ASN A 12 -14.15 -19.19 -6.79
N MET A 13 -14.31 -17.91 -6.46
CA MET A 13 -14.81 -16.88 -7.36
C MET A 13 -13.65 -16.08 -7.95
N VAL A 14 -13.76 -15.71 -9.22
CA VAL A 14 -12.84 -14.78 -9.88
C VAL A 14 -13.53 -13.43 -9.92
N PHE A 15 -12.85 -12.40 -9.41
CA PHE A 15 -13.28 -11.01 -9.49
C PHE A 15 -12.43 -10.31 -10.54
N PHE A 16 -13.09 -9.68 -11.50
CA PHE A 16 -12.44 -8.93 -12.56
C PHE A 16 -12.97 -7.51 -12.56
N ASP A 17 -12.08 -6.55 -12.36
CA ASP A 17 -12.41 -5.12 -12.48
C ASP A 17 -12.22 -4.69 -13.94
N VAL A 18 -13.33 -4.37 -14.61
CA VAL A 18 -13.31 -3.93 -16.01
C VAL A 18 -12.99 -2.44 -16.03
N LEU A 19 -11.70 -2.13 -16.03
CA LEU A 19 -11.16 -0.76 -16.16
C LEU A 19 -11.68 0.23 -15.11
N GLY A 20 -12.11 -0.25 -13.92
CA GLY A 20 -12.66 0.59 -12.86
C GLY A 20 -14.12 1.02 -13.08
N LEU A 21 -14.78 0.52 -14.14
CA LEU A 21 -16.18 0.86 -14.45
C LEU A 21 -17.16 -0.01 -13.68
N PHE A 22 -16.91 -1.33 -13.65
CA PHE A 22 -17.72 -2.29 -12.92
C PHE A 22 -16.92 -3.56 -12.63
N VAL A 23 -17.28 -4.23 -11.54
CA VAL A 23 -16.70 -5.51 -11.13
C VAL A 23 -17.56 -6.65 -11.66
N VAL A 24 -16.97 -7.54 -12.45
CA VAL A 24 -17.57 -8.80 -12.87
C VAL A 24 -17.08 -9.90 -11.95
N ALA A 25 -18.00 -10.66 -11.36
CA ALA A 25 -17.67 -11.82 -10.56
C ALA A 25 -18.28 -13.08 -11.19
N TYR A 26 -17.45 -14.09 -11.47
CA TYR A 26 -17.92 -15.37 -11.97
C TYR A 26 -17.18 -16.55 -11.31
N PRO A 27 -17.78 -17.75 -11.27
CA PRO A 27 -17.13 -18.93 -10.70
C PRO A 27 -15.86 -19.30 -11.46
N SER A 28 -14.80 -19.74 -10.75
CA SER A 28 -13.49 -20.08 -11.34
C SER A 28 -13.59 -21.07 -12.52
N ARG A 29 -14.50 -22.05 -12.43
CA ARG A 29 -14.80 -22.99 -13.54
C ARG A 29 -15.19 -22.30 -14.85
N VAL A 30 -15.96 -21.21 -14.79
CA VAL A 30 -16.36 -20.43 -15.97
C VAL A 30 -15.14 -19.72 -16.55
N GLY A 31 -14.27 -19.17 -15.68
CA GLY A 31 -13.01 -18.58 -16.09
C GLY A 31 -12.11 -19.56 -16.85
N SER A 32 -11.96 -20.77 -16.34
CA SER A 32 -11.19 -21.83 -17.00
C SER A 32 -11.76 -22.17 -18.37
N ILE A 33 -13.09 -22.34 -18.49
CA ILE A 33 -13.75 -22.63 -19.76
C ILE A 33 -13.49 -21.53 -20.79
N VAL A 34 -13.66 -20.26 -20.39
CA VAL A 34 -13.42 -19.10 -21.27
C VAL A 34 -11.95 -19.08 -21.72
N ASN A 35 -10.99 -19.27 -20.81
CA ASN A 35 -9.57 -19.29 -21.14
C ASN A 35 -9.23 -20.42 -22.13
N TYR A 36 -9.72 -21.64 -21.89
CA TYR A 36 -9.50 -22.76 -22.81
C TYR A 36 -10.14 -22.52 -24.18
N ALA A 37 -11.34 -21.93 -24.22
CA ALA A 37 -12.01 -21.59 -25.48
C ALA A 37 -11.21 -20.55 -26.29
N VAL A 38 -10.65 -19.53 -25.63
CA VAL A 38 -9.79 -18.52 -26.27
C VAL A 38 -8.50 -19.16 -26.80
N VAL A 39 -7.83 -20.00 -26.01
CA VAL A 39 -6.62 -20.72 -26.45
C VAL A 39 -6.95 -21.61 -27.65
N LEU A 40 -8.04 -22.38 -27.60
CA LEU A 40 -8.47 -23.22 -28.70
C LEU A 40 -8.75 -22.39 -29.95
N ALA A 41 -9.45 -21.25 -29.84
CA ALA A 41 -9.73 -20.37 -30.96
C ALA A 41 -8.44 -19.82 -31.59
N VAL A 42 -7.46 -19.39 -30.78
CA VAL A 42 -6.17 -18.88 -31.25
C VAL A 42 -5.36 -19.98 -31.93
N VAL A 43 -5.27 -21.17 -31.32
CA VAL A 43 -4.57 -22.33 -31.91
C VAL A 43 -5.23 -22.77 -33.21
N SER A 44 -6.56 -22.80 -33.25
CA SER A 44 -7.35 -23.15 -34.45
C SER A 44 -7.08 -22.15 -35.57
N TYR A 45 -7.10 -20.86 -35.26
CA TYR A 45 -6.82 -19.78 -36.22
C TYR A 45 -5.38 -19.85 -36.75
N LEU A 46 -4.40 -20.04 -35.86
CA LEU A 46 -2.99 -20.19 -36.26
C LEU A 46 -2.76 -21.47 -37.07
N GLY A 47 -3.38 -22.59 -36.67
CA GLY A 47 -3.31 -23.87 -37.37
C GLY A 47 -3.89 -23.79 -38.79
N GLN A 48 -5.09 -23.21 -38.95
CA GLN A 48 -5.69 -22.95 -40.25
C GLN A 48 -4.81 -22.05 -41.12
N ARG A 49 -4.13 -21.08 -40.51
CA ARG A 49 -3.24 -20.16 -41.22
C ARG A 49 -1.90 -20.80 -41.61
N LEU A 50 -1.42 -21.80 -40.85
CA LEU A 50 -0.24 -22.62 -41.17
C LEU A 50 -0.53 -23.65 -42.28
N LEU A 51 -1.76 -24.15 -42.38
CA LEU A 51 -2.19 -25.15 -43.37
C LEU A 51 -2.46 -24.58 -44.78
N ARG A 52 -2.50 -23.25 -44.95
CA ARG A 52 -2.66 -22.63 -46.28
C ARG A 52 -1.37 -22.75 -47.10
N PRO A 53 -1.42 -23.20 -48.37
CA PRO A 53 -0.25 -23.31 -49.23
C PRO A 53 0.42 -21.95 -49.45
N ARG A 54 1.73 -21.89 -49.21
CA ARG A 54 2.56 -20.67 -49.23
C ARG A 54 3.07 -20.40 -50.64
N HIS A 55 2.63 -19.29 -51.25
CA HIS A 55 3.34 -18.67 -52.37
C HIS A 55 4.18 -17.49 -51.83
N LYS A 56 5.51 -17.54 -52.06
CA LYS A 56 6.54 -16.52 -51.72
C LYS A 56 6.75 -16.22 -50.21
N THR A 57 7.48 -17.12 -49.53
CA THR A 57 7.68 -17.14 -48.06
C THR A 57 8.65 -16.09 -47.49
N GLY A 58 9.65 -15.62 -48.26
CA GLY A 58 10.73 -14.77 -47.73
C GLY A 58 10.32 -13.34 -47.38
N SER A 59 9.49 -12.68 -48.21
CA SER A 59 9.06 -11.29 -47.98
C SER A 59 8.07 -11.19 -46.82
N TYR A 60 7.16 -12.16 -46.68
CA TYR A 60 6.08 -12.12 -45.70
C TYR A 60 6.56 -12.26 -44.25
N ALA A 61 7.55 -13.14 -44.01
CA ALA A 61 8.13 -13.29 -42.67
C ALA A 61 8.81 -11.99 -42.22
N LYS A 62 9.55 -11.34 -43.13
CA LYS A 62 10.18 -10.04 -42.88
C LYS A 62 9.15 -8.96 -42.53
N ASP A 63 8.05 -8.87 -43.30
CA ASP A 63 6.97 -7.91 -43.05
C ASP A 63 6.26 -8.17 -41.71
N PHE A 64 6.06 -9.44 -41.35
CA PHE A 64 5.49 -9.83 -40.07
C PHE A 64 6.38 -9.43 -38.89
N PHE A 65 7.67 -9.77 -38.92
CA PHE A 65 8.61 -9.41 -37.85
C PHE A 65 8.81 -7.90 -37.75
N CYS A 66 8.80 -7.17 -38.88
CA CYS A 66 8.83 -5.72 -38.87
C CYS A 66 7.57 -5.12 -38.22
N GLY A 67 6.38 -5.58 -38.60
CA GLY A 67 5.12 -5.13 -38.00
C GLY A 67 5.05 -5.43 -36.50
N LEU A 68 5.52 -6.60 -36.07
CA LEU A 68 5.64 -6.96 -34.66
C LEU A 68 6.59 -6.02 -33.92
N ALA A 69 7.78 -5.76 -34.47
CA ALA A 69 8.75 -4.84 -33.89
C ALA A 69 8.18 -3.42 -33.75
N ILE A 70 7.52 -2.90 -34.79
CA ILE A 70 6.85 -1.58 -34.75
C ILE A 70 5.79 -1.53 -33.64
N THR A 71 5.00 -2.60 -33.50
CA THR A 71 3.96 -2.70 -32.47
C THR A 71 4.59 -2.65 -31.07
N LEU A 72 5.63 -3.46 -30.82
CA LEU A 72 6.33 -3.50 -29.54
C LEU A 72 7.00 -2.15 -29.22
N VAL A 73 7.63 -1.51 -30.20
CA VAL A 73 8.22 -0.17 -30.05
C VAL A 73 7.14 0.86 -29.73
N SER A 74 5.98 0.78 -30.38
CA SER A 74 4.86 1.69 -30.11
C SER A 74 4.32 1.55 -28.69
N TRP A 75 4.22 0.32 -28.18
CA TRP A 75 3.76 0.06 -26.81
C TRP A 75 4.78 0.55 -25.79
N PHE A 76 6.05 0.23 -26.00
CA PHE A 76 7.12 0.68 -25.12
C PHE A 76 7.22 2.21 -25.05
N THR A 77 7.24 2.89 -26.19
CA THR A 77 7.32 4.36 -26.24
C THR A 77 6.08 5.05 -25.67
N SER A 78 4.90 4.45 -25.82
CA SER A 78 3.65 4.95 -25.23
C SER A 78 3.66 4.79 -23.71
N LEU A 79 4.11 3.64 -23.20
CA LEU A 79 4.28 3.40 -21.77
C LEU A 79 5.24 4.43 -21.16
N VAL A 80 6.42 4.62 -21.78
CA VAL A 80 7.39 5.64 -21.33
C VAL A 80 6.78 7.03 -21.30
N THR A 81 6.00 7.40 -22.32
CA THR A 81 5.33 8.71 -22.36
C THR A 81 4.33 8.89 -21.23
N VAL A 82 3.47 7.88 -20.99
CA VAL A 82 2.49 7.91 -19.90
C VAL A 82 3.19 7.97 -18.54
N LEU A 83 4.29 7.24 -18.36
CA LEU A 83 5.09 7.28 -17.13
C LEU A 83 5.71 8.68 -16.90
N ILE A 84 6.24 9.32 -17.94
CA ILE A 84 6.75 10.69 -17.85
C ILE A 84 5.65 11.65 -17.37
N ILE A 85 4.46 11.57 -17.96
CA ILE A 85 3.31 12.40 -17.54
C ILE A 85 2.92 12.09 -16.09
N ALA A 86 2.84 10.82 -15.71
CA ALA A 86 2.47 10.41 -14.35
C ALA A 86 3.48 10.89 -13.30
N VAL A 87 4.78 10.78 -13.60
CA VAL A 87 5.85 11.30 -12.74
C VAL A 87 5.76 12.82 -12.64
N PHE A 88 5.58 13.52 -13.76
CA PHE A 88 5.43 14.98 -13.77
C PHE A 88 4.24 15.43 -12.90
N VAL A 89 3.06 14.85 -13.09
CA VAL A 89 1.85 15.16 -12.28
C VAL A 89 2.09 14.88 -10.79
N SER A 90 2.86 13.83 -10.48
CA SER A 90 3.23 13.50 -9.11
C SER A 90 4.20 14.52 -8.50
N LEU A 91 5.17 15.00 -9.27
CA LEU A 91 6.13 16.03 -8.83
C LEU A 91 5.46 17.39 -8.59
N VAL A 92 4.45 17.74 -9.39
CA VAL A 92 3.65 18.97 -9.18
C VAL A 92 2.64 18.82 -8.02
N GLY A 93 2.57 17.65 -7.37
CA GLY A 93 1.67 17.41 -6.25
C GLY A 93 0.18 17.32 -6.64
N ARG A 94 -0.10 17.03 -7.92
CA ARG A 94 -1.46 16.90 -8.48
C ARG A 94 -1.82 15.44 -8.80
N SER A 95 -1.08 14.50 -8.22
CA SER A 95 -1.41 13.08 -8.29
C SER A 95 -2.80 12.82 -7.69
N LEU A 96 -3.38 11.66 -8.03
CA LEU A 96 -4.70 11.21 -7.56
C LEU A 96 -5.92 11.98 -8.09
N SER A 97 -5.75 13.03 -8.91
CA SER A 97 -6.87 13.79 -9.52
C SER A 97 -7.95 12.89 -10.17
N TRP A 98 -7.53 11.75 -10.74
CA TRP A 98 -8.41 10.78 -11.39
C TRP A 98 -9.30 9.96 -10.44
N TYR A 99 -9.03 9.95 -9.13
CA TYR A 99 -9.85 9.23 -8.14
C TYR A 99 -11.26 9.83 -8.03
N ASN A 100 -11.35 11.16 -8.06
CA ASN A 100 -12.62 11.87 -8.09
C ASN A 100 -13.10 12.11 -9.54
N HIS A 101 -12.15 12.33 -10.46
CA HIS A 101 -12.44 12.68 -11.85
C HIS A 101 -11.86 11.66 -12.82
N PHE A 102 -12.49 10.48 -12.93
CA PHE A 102 -12.00 9.37 -13.74
C PHE A 102 -11.68 9.75 -15.20
N TYR A 103 -12.47 10.65 -15.80
CA TYR A 103 -12.25 11.15 -17.16
C TYR A 103 -10.87 11.81 -17.35
N VAL A 104 -10.26 12.36 -16.29
CA VAL A 104 -8.89 12.90 -16.33
C VAL A 104 -7.90 11.82 -16.71
N SER A 105 -8.07 10.58 -16.23
CA SER A 105 -7.19 9.46 -16.61
C SER A 105 -7.26 9.17 -18.11
N VAL A 106 -8.49 9.15 -18.67
CA VAL A 106 -8.73 8.90 -20.10
C VAL A 106 -8.19 10.04 -20.95
N CYS A 107 -8.52 11.28 -20.59
CA CYS A 107 -8.13 12.47 -21.34
C CYS A 107 -6.64 12.78 -21.25
N LEU A 108 -5.96 12.42 -20.15
CA LEU A 108 -4.54 12.67 -19.97
C LEU A 108 -3.68 11.51 -20.47
N TYR A 109 -3.87 10.31 -19.93
CA TYR A 109 -3.02 9.15 -20.25
C TYR A 109 -3.47 8.43 -21.52
N GLY A 110 -4.79 8.27 -21.69
CA GLY A 110 -5.36 7.59 -22.85
C GLY A 110 -5.07 8.32 -24.16
N THR A 111 -5.29 9.64 -24.20
CA THR A 111 -5.02 10.45 -25.41
C THR A 111 -3.52 10.54 -25.71
N ALA A 112 -2.66 10.65 -24.69
CA ALA A 112 -1.20 10.64 -24.86
C ALA A 112 -0.70 9.32 -25.45
N ALA A 113 -1.17 8.20 -24.93
CA ALA A 113 -0.82 6.87 -25.45
C ALA A 113 -1.32 6.70 -26.88
N ALA A 114 -2.59 7.03 -27.16
CA ALA A 114 -3.16 6.94 -28.50
C ALA A 114 -2.39 7.80 -29.51
N ALA A 115 -2.06 9.05 -29.15
CA ALA A 115 -1.23 9.92 -29.98
C ALA A 115 0.15 9.31 -30.23
N LYS A 116 0.84 8.78 -29.22
CA LYS A 116 2.14 8.13 -29.42
C LYS A 116 2.08 6.90 -30.32
N ILE A 117 1.08 6.04 -30.16
CA ILE A 117 0.87 4.88 -31.02
C ILE A 117 0.66 5.33 -32.48
N ILE A 118 -0.25 6.28 -32.72
CA ILE A 118 -0.54 6.77 -34.07
C ILE A 118 0.71 7.41 -34.69
N LEU A 119 1.50 8.16 -33.92
CA LEU A 119 2.76 8.77 -34.38
C LEU A 119 3.74 7.70 -34.86
N ILE A 120 4.05 6.70 -34.03
CA ILE A 120 5.02 5.64 -34.37
C ILE A 120 4.58 4.89 -35.61
N HIS A 121 3.30 4.53 -35.72
CA HIS A 121 2.79 3.83 -36.91
C HIS A 121 2.78 4.72 -38.15
N THR A 122 2.52 6.03 -38.01
CA THR A 122 2.60 6.98 -39.13
C THR A 122 4.04 7.16 -39.60
N LEU A 123 5.02 7.24 -38.69
CA LEU A 123 6.44 7.30 -39.02
C LEU A 123 6.91 6.00 -39.67
N ALA A 124 6.57 4.84 -39.09
CA ALA A 124 6.90 3.54 -39.66
C ALA A 124 6.32 3.37 -41.07
N LYS A 125 5.08 3.81 -41.30
CA LYS A 125 4.47 3.86 -42.63
C LYS A 125 5.27 4.74 -43.59
N ARG A 126 5.67 5.95 -43.15
CA ARG A 126 6.41 6.91 -43.98
C ARG A 126 7.81 6.44 -44.35
N PHE A 127 8.53 5.80 -43.42
CA PHE A 127 9.93 5.42 -43.61
C PHE A 127 10.13 3.98 -44.10
N HIS A 128 9.23 3.05 -43.77
CA HIS A 128 9.40 1.61 -44.04
C HIS A 128 8.50 1.09 -45.19
N TYR A 129 7.35 1.72 -45.44
CA TYR A 129 6.39 1.29 -46.48
C TYR A 129 6.20 2.40 -47.53
N VAL A 130 7.26 2.69 -48.29
CA VAL A 130 7.31 3.76 -49.30
C VAL A 130 6.35 3.52 -50.48
N ILE A 131 5.76 2.33 -50.64
CA ILE A 131 5.00 1.97 -51.85
C ILE A 131 3.56 1.52 -51.52
N ASN A 132 2.59 2.31 -52.01
CA ASN A 132 1.19 1.95 -52.31
C ASN A 132 0.12 1.83 -51.20
N PHE A 133 0.23 2.52 -50.06
CA PHE A 133 -0.92 2.64 -49.14
C PHE A 133 -1.17 4.07 -48.63
N ILE A 134 -1.13 5.06 -49.51
CA ILE A 134 -1.44 6.47 -49.18
C ILE A 134 -2.94 6.65 -48.82
N TYR A 135 -3.82 5.71 -49.15
CA TYR A 135 -5.27 5.97 -49.10
C TYR A 135 -6.01 5.74 -47.78
N LEU A 136 -5.46 5.06 -46.76
CA LEU A 136 -6.29 4.67 -45.61
C LEU A 136 -6.37 5.70 -44.47
N ALA A 137 -5.53 6.75 -44.44
CA ALA A 137 -5.54 7.67 -43.30
C ALA A 137 -5.14 9.10 -43.70
N ARG A 138 -5.99 9.76 -44.48
CA ARG A 138 -5.82 11.15 -44.94
C ARG A 138 -5.85 12.19 -43.80
N SER A 139 -6.18 11.77 -42.57
CA SER A 139 -6.41 12.65 -41.41
C SER A 139 -5.60 12.31 -40.15
N THR A 140 -4.55 11.47 -40.21
CA THR A 140 -3.78 11.10 -39.00
C THR A 140 -3.17 12.31 -38.31
N THR A 141 -2.66 13.28 -39.06
CA THR A 141 -2.10 14.52 -38.50
C THR A 141 -3.14 15.33 -37.73
N ARG A 142 -4.37 15.45 -38.23
CA ARG A 142 -5.44 16.18 -37.51
C ARG A 142 -5.88 15.45 -36.25
N THR A 143 -6.02 14.12 -36.31
CA THR A 143 -6.34 13.30 -35.14
C THR A 143 -5.25 13.38 -34.08
N MET A 144 -3.98 13.30 -34.49
CA MET A 144 -2.81 13.48 -33.63
C MET A 144 -2.80 14.85 -32.93
N LEU A 145 -3.04 15.92 -33.69
CA LEU A 145 -3.11 17.28 -33.15
C LEU A 145 -4.24 17.42 -32.14
N LEU A 146 -5.43 16.89 -32.45
CA LEU A 146 -6.58 16.91 -31.54
C LEU A 146 -6.29 16.15 -30.24
N LEU A 147 -5.77 14.92 -30.32
CA LEU A 147 -5.44 14.13 -29.13
C LEU A 147 -4.38 14.81 -28.27
N THR A 148 -3.35 15.39 -28.90
CA THR A 148 -2.30 16.14 -28.21
C THR A 148 -2.86 17.40 -27.55
N LEU A 149 -3.77 18.11 -28.23
CA LEU A 149 -4.44 19.29 -27.69
C LEU A 149 -5.30 18.94 -26.46
N VAL A 150 -6.09 17.86 -26.53
CA VAL A 150 -6.89 17.38 -25.41
C VAL A 150 -5.99 16.98 -24.23
N CYS A 151 -4.90 16.26 -24.49
CA CYS A 151 -3.90 15.91 -23.48
C CYS A 151 -3.32 17.17 -22.81
N ALA A 152 -2.88 18.15 -23.61
CA ALA A 152 -2.25 19.37 -23.14
C ALA A 152 -3.23 20.24 -22.33
N ALA A 153 -4.45 20.43 -22.82
CA ALA A 153 -5.49 21.16 -22.12
C ALA A 153 -5.83 20.50 -20.78
N THR A 154 -5.99 19.17 -20.77
CA THR A 154 -6.25 18.41 -19.54
C THR A 154 -5.07 18.53 -18.56
N LEU A 155 -3.83 18.45 -19.05
CA LEU A 155 -2.64 18.62 -18.22
C LEU A 155 -2.59 20.01 -17.57
N LEU A 156 -2.88 21.08 -18.32
CA LEU A 156 -2.94 22.45 -17.79
C LEU A 156 -4.01 22.59 -16.69
N LEU A 157 -5.19 22.00 -16.89
CA LEU A 157 -6.25 21.99 -15.88
C LEU A 157 -5.89 21.15 -14.63
N VAL A 158 -5.16 20.05 -14.80
CA VAL A 158 -4.61 19.28 -13.67
C VAL A 158 -3.59 20.12 -12.90
N CYS A 159 -2.67 20.79 -13.60
CA CYS A 159 -1.65 21.65 -13.00
C CYS A 159 -2.27 22.83 -12.24
N SER A 160 -3.34 23.44 -12.76
CA SER A 160 -4.03 24.54 -12.08
C SER A 160 -4.74 24.11 -10.79
N GLY A 161 -4.96 22.80 -10.59
CA GLY A 161 -5.67 22.27 -9.43
C GLY A 161 -7.19 22.22 -9.59
N ALA A 162 -7.70 22.39 -10.82
CA ALA A 162 -9.14 22.32 -11.10
C ALA A 162 -9.76 20.95 -10.73
N PHE A 163 -8.95 19.88 -10.73
CA PHE A 163 -9.38 18.52 -10.44
C PHE A 163 -8.94 18.08 -9.04
N PHE A 164 -9.60 18.60 -8.02
CA PHE A 164 -9.30 18.23 -6.63
C PHE A 164 -9.64 16.74 -6.37
N PRO A 165 -8.71 15.95 -5.79
CA PRO A 165 -8.85 14.49 -5.71
C PRO A 165 -9.82 13.99 -4.63
N TYR A 166 -10.28 14.86 -3.72
CA TYR A 166 -11.12 14.46 -2.59
C TYR A 166 -12.52 15.07 -2.64
N SER A 167 -13.48 14.41 -2.01
CA SER A 167 -14.88 14.84 -1.96
C SER A 167 -15.58 14.33 -0.70
N SER A 168 -16.34 15.21 -0.05
CA SER A 168 -17.22 14.91 1.08
C SER A 168 -18.67 14.61 0.66
N GLN A 169 -18.97 14.60 -0.64
CA GLN A 169 -20.34 14.42 -1.13
C GLN A 169 -20.92 13.06 -0.69
N PRO A 170 -22.08 13.03 -0.01
CA PRO A 170 -22.67 11.78 0.51
C PRO A 170 -22.98 10.74 -0.57
N ALA A 171 -23.30 11.17 -1.79
CA ALA A 171 -23.62 10.28 -2.90
C ALA A 171 -22.38 9.60 -3.53
N SER A 172 -21.19 10.19 -3.37
CA SER A 172 -19.94 9.64 -3.91
C SER A 172 -18.73 10.12 -3.10
N PRO A 173 -18.57 9.63 -1.85
CA PRO A 173 -17.51 10.10 -0.98
C PRO A 173 -16.14 9.61 -1.47
N ARG A 174 -15.18 10.52 -1.58
CA ARG A 174 -13.78 10.24 -1.94
C ARG A 174 -12.86 10.83 -0.87
N PRO A 175 -12.90 10.34 0.38
CA PRO A 175 -12.22 11.00 1.47
C PRO A 175 -10.72 10.73 1.45
N LYS A 176 -9.94 11.74 1.85
CA LYS A 176 -8.53 11.55 2.22
C LYS A 176 -8.45 10.80 3.55
N ARG A 177 -7.79 9.64 3.59
CA ARG A 177 -7.65 8.84 4.81
C ARG A 177 -6.40 9.25 5.59
N VAL A 178 -6.58 9.55 6.88
CA VAL A 178 -5.50 9.93 7.80
C VAL A 178 -5.69 9.17 9.10
N PHE A 179 -4.62 8.60 9.64
CA PHE A 179 -4.64 8.02 10.99
C PHE A 179 -4.10 9.06 11.98
N LEU A 180 -4.83 9.24 13.07
CA LEU A 180 -4.45 10.08 14.20
C LEU A 180 -4.37 9.18 15.44
N GLN A 181 -3.17 8.97 15.96
CA GLN A 181 -2.93 8.08 17.08
C GLN A 181 -2.39 8.88 18.26
N HIS A 182 -3.21 9.16 19.26
CA HIS A 182 -2.73 9.79 20.49
C HIS A 182 -2.09 8.72 21.36
N MET A 183 -0.76 8.80 21.53
CA MET A 183 0.01 7.75 22.18
C MET A 183 0.85 8.22 23.34
N THR A 184 1.06 7.31 24.28
CA THR A 184 2.13 7.38 25.28
C THR A 184 3.09 6.23 25.03
N ARG A 185 4.38 6.55 24.90
CA ARG A 185 5.47 5.61 24.67
C ARG A 185 6.32 5.49 25.93
N THR A 186 6.71 4.28 26.30
CA THR A 186 7.58 4.00 27.44
C THR A 186 8.65 3.01 27.01
N PHE A 187 9.92 3.36 27.24
CA PHE A 187 11.08 2.57 26.84
C PHE A 187 11.80 2.12 28.10
N HIS A 188 12.04 0.81 28.20
CA HIS A 188 12.75 0.20 29.32
C HIS A 188 14.11 -0.31 28.86
N ASP A 189 15.11 -0.19 29.72
CA ASP A 189 16.43 -0.79 29.51
C ASP A 189 16.47 -2.29 29.88
N LEU A 190 17.66 -2.87 29.87
CA LEU A 190 17.93 -4.27 30.23
C LEU A 190 17.60 -4.59 31.69
N ASP A 191 17.72 -3.60 32.58
CA ASP A 191 17.41 -3.74 34.00
C ASP A 191 15.90 -3.56 34.27
N GLY A 192 15.13 -3.18 33.24
CA GLY A 192 13.71 -2.90 33.32
C GLY A 192 13.39 -1.48 33.81
N ASN A 193 14.39 -0.60 33.93
CA ASN A 193 14.18 0.80 34.32
C ASN A 193 13.67 1.61 33.12
N VAL A 194 12.78 2.58 33.39
CA VAL A 194 12.27 3.49 32.37
C VAL A 194 13.36 4.51 32.01
N VAL A 195 13.89 4.42 30.80
CA VAL A 195 14.92 5.35 30.29
C VAL A 195 14.35 6.52 29.50
N GLN A 196 13.19 6.31 28.86
CA GLN A 196 12.52 7.34 28.07
C GLN A 196 11.01 7.14 28.17
N ARG A 197 10.29 8.26 28.30
CA ARG A 197 8.83 8.31 28.27
C ARG A 197 8.38 9.59 27.60
N ASP A 198 7.51 9.45 26.61
CA ASP A 198 6.95 10.60 25.88
C ASP A 198 5.51 10.36 25.45
N SER A 199 4.85 11.43 25.02
CA SER A 199 3.48 11.37 24.53
C SER A 199 3.18 12.42 23.47
N GLY A 200 2.34 12.04 22.52
CA GLY A 200 2.00 12.87 21.39
C GLY A 200 0.99 12.21 20.45
N ILE A 201 0.47 13.01 19.52
CA ILE A 201 -0.38 12.53 18.43
C ILE A 201 0.51 12.23 17.24
N TRP A 202 0.60 10.95 16.90
CA TRP A 202 1.27 10.49 15.69
C TRP A 202 0.29 10.43 14.52
N ILE A 203 0.72 10.98 13.40
CA ILE A 203 -0.14 11.29 12.27
C ILE A 203 0.44 10.60 11.03
N ASN A 204 -0.37 9.74 10.41
CA ASN A 204 0.01 9.03 9.20
C ASN A 204 -0.98 9.35 8.07
N GLY A 205 -0.45 9.92 6.97
CA GLY A 205 -1.17 10.11 5.71
C GLY A 205 -0.82 8.98 4.75
N PHE A 206 -1.84 8.27 4.24
CA PHE A 206 -1.64 7.09 3.38
C PHE A 206 -1.50 7.40 1.88
N ASP A 207 -1.77 8.65 1.50
CA ASP A 207 -1.66 9.09 0.12
C ASP A 207 -0.26 9.63 -0.20
N TYR A 208 0.13 9.55 -1.47
CA TYR A 208 1.41 10.05 -1.95
C TYR A 208 1.63 11.55 -1.69
N THR A 209 0.56 12.34 -1.65
CA THR A 209 0.61 13.78 -1.34
C THR A 209 0.81 14.08 0.15
N GLY A 210 0.88 13.06 1.02
CA GLY A 210 1.07 13.22 2.45
C GLY A 210 0.01 14.14 3.06
N MET A 211 0.44 15.15 3.80
CA MET A 211 -0.44 16.15 4.42
C MET A 211 -0.55 17.47 3.64
N ALA A 212 0.00 17.57 2.42
CA ALA A 212 0.07 18.84 1.68
C ALA A 212 -1.29 19.54 1.46
N HIS A 213 -2.37 18.78 1.28
CA HIS A 213 -3.73 19.34 1.16
C HIS A 213 -4.37 19.71 2.51
N VAL A 214 -3.88 19.14 3.62
CA VAL A 214 -4.41 19.36 4.97
C VAL A 214 -3.66 20.49 5.68
N THR A 215 -2.35 20.62 5.48
CA THR A 215 -1.50 21.65 6.11
C THR A 215 -2.07 23.09 5.99
N PRO A 216 -2.67 23.52 4.85
CA PRO A 216 -3.31 24.84 4.78
C PRO A 216 -4.51 25.03 5.73
N HIS A 217 -5.19 23.94 6.11
CA HIS A 217 -6.31 23.96 7.05
C HIS A 217 -5.86 23.72 8.50
N VAL A 218 -4.80 22.93 8.70
CA VAL A 218 -4.21 22.61 9.99
C VAL A 218 -2.71 22.92 9.97
N PRO A 219 -2.30 24.19 10.12
CA PRO A 219 -0.90 24.62 9.96
C PRO A 219 0.09 23.98 10.94
N GLU A 220 -0.42 23.51 12.09
CA GLU A 220 0.32 22.73 13.08
C GLU A 220 0.90 21.44 12.48
N ILE A 221 0.26 20.87 11.46
CA ILE A 221 0.73 19.67 10.76
C ILE A 221 1.52 20.08 9.52
N ASN A 222 2.81 20.34 9.71
CA ASN A 222 3.73 20.72 8.63
C ASN A 222 5.05 19.91 8.72
N ASP A 223 5.95 20.10 7.75
CA ASP A 223 7.18 19.32 7.65
C ASP A 223 8.24 19.64 8.73
N SER A 224 8.00 20.52 9.71
CA SER A 224 8.86 20.71 10.88
C SER A 224 8.61 19.71 12.00
N ILE A 225 7.39 19.18 12.12
CA ILE A 225 6.98 18.24 13.19
C ILE A 225 7.08 16.78 12.75
N ARG A 226 8.17 16.45 12.05
CA ARG A 226 8.42 15.08 11.56
C ARG A 226 8.57 14.12 12.71
N ALA A 227 7.97 12.94 12.60
CA ALA A 227 8.20 11.90 13.61
C ALA A 227 9.66 11.40 13.46
N HIS A 228 10.43 11.47 14.55
CA HIS A 228 11.79 10.96 14.59
C HIS A 228 11.77 9.43 14.76
N CYS A 229 12.57 8.72 13.97
CA CYS A 229 12.68 7.27 14.07
C CYS A 229 13.65 6.90 15.18
N GLU A 230 13.19 6.09 16.14
CA GLU A 230 14.07 5.50 17.14
C GLU A 230 14.76 4.26 16.53
N GLU A 231 15.99 4.43 16.04
CA GLU A 231 16.71 3.43 15.23
C GLU A 231 16.95 2.11 15.97
N LYS A 232 17.02 2.11 17.30
CA LYS A 232 17.17 0.88 18.10
C LYS A 232 15.83 0.19 18.40
N ALA A 233 14.70 0.89 18.23
CA ALA A 233 13.39 0.36 18.52
C ALA A 233 12.76 -0.32 17.29
N PRO A 234 12.08 -1.48 17.45
CA PRO A 234 11.32 -2.09 16.36
C PRO A 234 10.33 -1.08 15.77
N LEU A 235 10.26 -1.05 14.45
CA LEU A 235 9.40 -0.17 13.65
C LEU A 235 9.49 1.32 14.06
N CYS A 236 10.71 1.80 14.31
CA CYS A 236 11.03 3.19 14.68
C CYS A 236 10.43 3.64 16.03
N GLY A 237 9.99 2.73 16.88
CA GLY A 237 9.40 3.08 18.17
C GLY A 237 8.01 3.69 18.05
N PHE A 238 7.21 3.24 17.08
CA PHE A 238 5.83 3.68 16.89
C PHE A 238 4.82 2.51 16.91
N PRO A 239 3.60 2.72 17.43
CA PRO A 239 2.55 1.71 17.50
C PRO A 239 1.87 1.55 16.15
N TRP A 240 2.54 0.89 15.22
CA TRP A 240 1.99 0.51 13.92
C TRP A 240 0.78 -0.42 14.07
N TYR A 241 -0.37 0.01 13.55
CA TYR A 241 -1.57 -0.84 13.47
C TYR A 241 -1.47 -1.90 12.36
N LEU A 242 -0.70 -1.62 11.30
CA LEU A 242 -0.50 -2.49 10.14
C LEU A 242 1.00 -2.56 9.80
N PRO A 243 1.50 -3.67 9.26
CA PRO A 243 2.91 -3.84 8.90
C PRO A 243 3.25 -3.14 7.57
N VAL A 244 2.93 -1.85 7.45
CA VAL A 244 3.05 -1.04 6.22
C VAL A 244 4.02 0.13 6.36
N HIS A 245 4.86 0.10 7.41
CA HIS A 245 5.82 1.18 7.70
C HIS A 245 6.71 1.53 6.49
N PHE A 246 7.14 0.52 5.71
CA PHE A 246 7.96 0.70 4.50
C PHE A 246 7.23 1.42 3.34
N LEU A 247 5.90 1.47 3.36
CA LEU A 247 5.10 2.20 2.37
C LEU A 247 4.94 3.68 2.74
N ILE A 248 5.03 3.99 4.04
CA ILE A 248 4.81 5.34 4.56
C ILE A 248 6.17 6.00 4.77
N ARG A 249 6.59 6.75 3.74
CA ARG A 249 7.83 7.54 3.80
C ARG A 249 7.74 8.73 4.72
N LYS A 250 6.52 9.20 4.99
CA LYS A 250 6.31 10.44 5.74
C LYS A 250 5.22 10.33 6.81
N ASN A 251 5.59 10.66 8.04
CA ASN A 251 4.72 10.75 9.20
C ASN A 251 5.09 11.97 10.08
N TRP A 252 4.18 12.37 10.95
CA TRP A 252 4.31 13.56 11.79
C TRP A 252 4.01 13.22 13.25
N TYR A 253 4.62 13.94 14.17
CA TYR A 253 4.46 13.76 15.61
C TYR A 253 4.21 15.12 16.27
N LEU A 254 3.02 15.29 16.82
CA LEU A 254 2.61 16.49 17.52
C LEU A 254 2.63 16.20 19.04
N PRO A 255 3.55 16.79 19.83
CA PRO A 255 3.59 16.56 21.27
C PRO A 255 2.25 16.89 21.96
N ALA A 256 1.84 16.04 22.90
CA ALA A 256 0.58 16.18 23.63
C ALA A 256 0.69 15.53 25.03
N PRO A 257 -0.16 15.90 26.00
CA PRO A 257 -0.14 15.30 27.34
C PRO A 257 -0.42 13.79 27.32
N GLU A 258 0.11 13.08 28.32
CA GLU A 258 -0.05 11.63 28.42
C GLU A 258 -1.51 11.17 28.45
N VAL A 259 -1.74 10.03 27.79
CA VAL A 259 -3.03 9.32 27.80
C VAL A 259 -2.99 8.21 28.84
N SER A 260 -4.05 8.10 29.62
CA SER A 260 -4.22 7.04 30.63
C SER A 260 -5.56 6.35 30.42
N PRO A 261 -5.62 5.35 29.51
CA PRO A 261 -6.82 4.54 29.29
C PRO A 261 -7.27 3.88 30.61
N GLY A 262 -8.59 3.77 30.82
CA GLY A 262 -9.16 3.19 32.02
C GLY A 262 -8.82 1.71 32.21
N ASN A 263 -8.60 0.98 31.11
CA ASN A 263 -8.11 -0.40 31.12
C ASN A 263 -6.69 -0.48 30.52
N PRO A 264 -5.64 -0.18 31.30
CA PRO A 264 -4.27 -0.18 30.77
C PRO A 264 -3.85 -1.57 30.32
N ALA A 265 -3.03 -1.62 29.27
CA ALA A 265 -2.40 -2.86 28.84
C ALA A 265 -1.26 -3.22 29.82
N HIS A 266 -1.22 -4.49 30.22
CA HIS A 266 -0.14 -5.04 31.02
C HIS A 266 0.64 -6.06 30.20
N PHE A 267 1.95 -5.89 30.13
CA PHE A 267 2.88 -6.78 29.46
C PHE A 267 4.00 -7.16 30.42
N ARG A 268 4.30 -8.45 30.54
CA ARG A 268 5.38 -8.92 31.40
C ARG A 268 6.05 -10.17 30.86
N LEU A 269 7.32 -10.33 31.22
CA LEU A 269 8.05 -11.57 31.09
C LEU A 269 7.62 -12.52 32.23
N VAL A 270 7.24 -13.74 31.86
CA VAL A 270 6.81 -14.81 32.79
C VAL A 270 7.96 -15.76 33.09
N SER A 271 8.73 -16.17 32.08
CA SER A 271 9.91 -17.03 32.26
C SER A 271 10.98 -16.73 31.23
N LYS A 272 12.25 -16.93 31.63
CA LYS A 272 13.45 -16.92 30.79
C LYS A 272 14.15 -18.26 31.01
N GLU A 273 14.14 -19.12 30.00
CA GLU A 273 14.63 -20.49 30.07
C GLU A 273 15.73 -20.69 29.03
N GLN A 274 16.89 -21.20 29.44
CA GLN A 274 17.92 -21.63 28.50
C GLN A 274 17.56 -23.02 27.98
N THR A 275 17.51 -23.19 26.66
CA THR A 275 17.22 -24.47 26.03
C THR A 275 18.50 -25.30 25.87
N PRO A 276 18.38 -26.61 25.54
CA PRO A 276 19.54 -27.47 25.28
C PRO A 276 20.39 -27.09 24.05
N TRP A 277 19.94 -26.15 23.22
CA TRP A 277 20.59 -25.78 21.95
C TRP A 277 21.16 -24.35 21.97
N ASP A 278 21.58 -23.87 23.13
CA ASP A 278 22.09 -22.49 23.34
C ASP A 278 21.14 -21.40 22.84
N SER A 279 19.83 -21.68 22.86
CA SER A 279 18.79 -20.68 22.64
C SER A 279 18.14 -20.30 23.96
N ILE A 280 17.60 -19.08 24.01
CA ILE A 280 16.90 -18.56 25.17
C ILE A 280 15.43 -18.42 24.80
N LYS A 281 14.58 -19.10 25.57
CA LYS A 281 13.14 -19.04 25.44
C LYS A 281 12.58 -18.01 26.42
N LEU A 282 11.92 -16.99 25.87
CA LEU A 282 11.22 -15.96 26.63
C LEU A 282 9.72 -16.21 26.53
N THR A 283 9.06 -16.41 27.67
CA THR A 283 7.61 -16.54 27.76
C THR A 283 7.01 -15.24 28.27
N PHE A 284 6.02 -14.72 27.56
CA PHE A 284 5.35 -13.47 27.88
C PHE A 284 3.87 -13.68 28.22
N GLU A 285 3.32 -12.73 28.96
CA GLU A 285 1.89 -12.61 29.20
C GLU A 285 1.47 -11.15 28.96
N ALA A 286 0.44 -10.98 28.14
CA ALA A 286 -0.14 -9.69 27.80
C ALA A 286 -1.64 -9.67 28.12
N THR A 287 -2.12 -8.56 28.70
CA THR A 287 -3.55 -8.25 28.86
C THR A 287 -3.78 -6.82 28.40
N GLY A 288 -4.97 -6.51 27.87
CA GLY A 288 -5.24 -5.19 27.32
C GLY A 288 -6.49 -5.16 26.43
N PRO A 289 -6.60 -4.16 25.54
CA PRO A 289 -7.75 -4.03 24.65
C PRO A 289 -7.79 -5.10 23.56
N SER A 290 -8.94 -5.17 22.89
CA SER A 290 -9.23 -6.11 21.80
C SER A 290 -8.24 -6.14 20.64
N HIS A 291 -7.39 -5.12 20.49
CA HIS A 291 -6.40 -5.03 19.41
C HIS A 291 -5.05 -4.62 20.00
N MET A 292 -4.04 -5.48 19.82
CA MET A 292 -2.67 -5.25 20.23
C MET A 292 -1.70 -5.66 19.13
N SER A 293 -0.58 -4.97 19.02
CA SER A 293 0.51 -5.33 18.10
C SER A 293 1.75 -5.65 18.91
N PHE A 294 2.38 -6.79 18.63
CA PHE A 294 3.64 -7.21 19.22
C PHE A 294 4.75 -7.15 18.19
N TYR A 295 5.87 -6.56 18.57
CA TYR A 295 7.02 -6.34 17.71
C TYR A 295 8.25 -6.99 18.29
N VAL A 296 9.10 -7.54 17.43
CA VAL A 296 10.39 -8.12 17.82
C VAL A 296 11.47 -7.61 16.89
N ARG A 297 12.59 -7.18 17.47
CA ARG A 297 13.84 -6.89 16.77
C ARG A 297 14.96 -7.65 17.47
N THR A 298 15.58 -8.58 16.75
CA THR A 298 16.78 -9.27 17.23
C THR A 298 17.98 -8.34 17.12
N HIS A 299 18.87 -8.37 18.11
CA HIS A 299 20.12 -7.64 18.05
C HIS A 299 21.14 -8.36 17.18
N GLU A 300 22.21 -7.67 16.80
CA GLU A 300 23.32 -8.29 16.09
C GLU A 300 23.89 -9.47 16.89
N GLY A 301 24.16 -10.59 16.21
CA GLY A 301 24.59 -11.83 16.86
C GLY A 301 23.44 -12.69 17.42
N SER A 302 22.19 -12.24 17.31
CA SER A 302 21.01 -13.00 17.73
C SER A 302 20.02 -13.22 16.58
N THR A 303 19.33 -14.36 16.58
CA THR A 303 18.30 -14.68 15.58
C THR A 303 17.06 -15.27 16.25
N LEU A 304 15.87 -14.94 15.71
CA LEU A 304 14.61 -15.49 16.21
C LEU A 304 14.37 -16.83 15.52
N SER A 305 14.52 -17.93 16.27
CA SER A 305 14.46 -19.29 15.72
C SER A 305 13.02 -19.81 15.65
N GLN A 306 12.27 -19.66 16.74
CA GLN A 306 10.92 -20.21 16.91
C GLN A 306 10.03 -19.30 17.77
N TRP A 307 8.71 -19.54 17.70
CA TRP A 307 7.72 -18.88 18.54
C TRP A 307 6.44 -19.72 18.67
N SER A 308 5.58 -19.37 19.61
CA SER A 308 4.25 -19.99 19.78
C SER A 308 3.14 -19.30 18.97
N LEU A 309 3.48 -18.32 18.13
CA LEU A 309 2.53 -17.39 17.50
C LEU A 309 2.05 -17.84 16.12
N GLY A 310 2.62 -18.92 15.59
CA GLY A 310 2.24 -19.51 14.32
C GLY A 310 3.10 -20.71 13.97
N ASN A 311 2.74 -21.41 12.90
CA ASN A 311 3.52 -22.53 12.41
C ASN A 311 4.64 -22.04 11.48
N GLY A 312 5.79 -22.72 11.52
CA GLY A 312 6.94 -22.41 10.67
C GLY A 312 7.91 -21.38 11.26
N THR A 313 8.98 -21.11 10.53
CA THR A 313 10.02 -20.17 10.96
C THR A 313 9.51 -18.72 10.88
N PRO A 314 9.68 -17.91 11.94
CA PRO A 314 9.31 -16.50 11.91
C PRO A 314 9.95 -15.76 10.74
N VAL A 315 9.17 -14.95 10.01
CA VAL A 315 9.65 -14.17 8.87
C VAL A 315 9.60 -12.69 9.21
N THR A 316 10.69 -11.98 8.90
CA THR A 316 10.79 -10.54 9.13
C THR A 316 10.02 -9.75 8.07
N SER A 317 9.54 -8.57 8.46
CA SER A 317 9.11 -7.55 7.54
C SER A 317 10.31 -6.92 6.82
N LYS A 318 10.06 -6.16 5.74
CA LYS A 318 11.09 -5.32 5.12
C LYS A 318 11.63 -4.36 6.18
N GLY A 319 12.88 -4.51 6.59
CA GLY A 319 13.49 -3.76 7.70
C GLY A 319 14.01 -4.64 8.85
N GLY A 320 13.74 -5.95 8.83
CA GLY A 320 14.30 -6.90 9.81
C GLY A 320 13.44 -7.11 11.06
N ASP A 321 12.35 -6.35 11.22
CA ASP A 321 11.45 -6.47 12.37
C ASP A 321 10.36 -7.50 12.14
N TYR A 322 10.01 -8.24 13.19
CA TYR A 322 8.84 -9.10 13.22
C TYR A 322 7.62 -8.33 13.72
N PHE A 323 6.47 -8.57 13.11
CA PHE A 323 5.20 -7.93 13.43
C PHE A 323 4.14 -9.00 13.64
N VAL A 324 3.47 -8.95 14.79
CA VAL A 324 2.35 -9.83 15.12
C VAL A 324 1.17 -8.96 15.52
N PHE A 325 0.04 -9.17 14.85
CA PHE A 325 -1.20 -8.51 15.21
C PHE A 325 -2.09 -9.48 15.98
N TYR A 326 -2.43 -9.11 17.22
CA TYR A 326 -3.33 -9.84 18.08
C TYR A 326 -4.67 -9.13 18.13
N SER A 327 -5.74 -9.87 17.89
CA SER A 327 -7.10 -9.36 18.08
C SER A 327 -8.01 -10.41 18.70
N HIS A 328 -8.96 -9.97 19.52
CA HIS A 328 -9.92 -10.86 20.18
C HIS A 328 -11.31 -10.22 20.32
N GLY A 329 -12.31 -11.06 20.63
CA GLY A 329 -13.67 -10.63 20.92
C GLY A 329 -13.82 -10.03 22.33
N LEU A 330 -15.06 -9.89 22.82
CA LEU A 330 -15.34 -9.23 24.11
C LEU A 330 -14.69 -9.91 25.32
N GLN A 331 -14.54 -11.24 25.31
CA GLN A 331 -13.91 -12.00 26.37
C GLN A 331 -12.68 -12.73 25.82
N ALA A 332 -11.53 -12.49 26.44
CA ALA A 332 -10.31 -13.24 26.19
C ALA A 332 -9.55 -13.44 27.50
N SER A 333 -8.92 -14.60 27.63
CA SER A 333 -7.91 -14.83 28.66
C SER A 333 -6.67 -13.99 28.37
N ALA A 334 -5.79 -13.84 29.37
CA ALA A 334 -4.47 -13.27 29.15
C ALA A 334 -3.76 -13.98 27.98
N TRP A 335 -3.20 -13.17 27.07
CA TRP A 335 -2.49 -13.66 25.91
C TRP A 335 -1.10 -14.12 26.34
N ARG A 336 -0.93 -15.44 26.50
CA ARG A 336 0.35 -16.07 26.77
C ARG A 336 0.98 -16.60 25.51
N PHE A 337 2.24 -16.29 25.30
CA PHE A 337 3.02 -16.75 24.15
C PHE A 337 4.51 -16.78 24.49
N TRP A 338 5.30 -17.45 23.65
CA TRP A 338 6.75 -17.47 23.81
C TRP A 338 7.47 -17.25 22.49
N ILE A 339 8.69 -16.75 22.59
CA ILE A 339 9.65 -16.64 21.50
C ILE A 339 10.96 -17.32 21.92
N GLU A 340 11.71 -17.82 20.95
CA GLU A 340 12.99 -18.45 21.16
C GLU A 340 14.06 -17.73 20.34
N VAL A 341 15.07 -17.21 21.03
CA VAL A 341 16.15 -16.42 20.45
C VAL A 341 17.43 -17.24 20.54
N GLN A 342 18.03 -17.52 19.40
CA GLN A 342 19.34 -18.14 19.34
C GLN A 342 20.41 -17.05 19.41
N VAL A 343 21.35 -17.19 20.35
CA VAL A 343 22.42 -16.22 20.58
C VAL A 343 23.74 -16.85 20.16
N LEU A 344 24.38 -16.29 19.12
CA LEU A 344 25.69 -16.73 18.64
C LEU A 344 26.84 -16.03 19.37
N GLU A 345 26.60 -14.77 19.77
CA GLU A 345 27.58 -13.92 20.45
C GLU A 345 26.85 -13.08 21.50
N GLU A 346 27.20 -13.24 22.78
CA GLU A 346 26.64 -12.40 23.85
C GLU A 346 27.19 -10.97 23.74
N ARG A 347 26.28 -10.00 23.77
CA ARG A 347 26.62 -8.57 23.67
C ARG A 347 26.01 -7.81 24.84
N PRO A 348 26.66 -6.71 25.29
CA PRO A 348 26.18 -5.91 26.41
C PRO A 348 24.85 -5.19 26.13
N GLU A 349 24.43 -5.11 24.87
CA GLU A 349 23.17 -4.46 24.46
C GLU A 349 21.94 -5.38 24.62
N GLY A 350 22.11 -6.63 25.04
CA GLY A 350 21.05 -7.65 25.07
C GLY A 350 20.91 -8.41 23.75
N MET A 351 20.05 -9.42 23.74
CA MET A 351 19.81 -10.31 22.60
C MET A 351 18.61 -9.87 21.75
N VAL A 352 17.61 -9.24 22.35
CA VAL A 352 16.36 -8.89 21.66
C VAL A 352 15.69 -7.67 22.28
N THR A 353 15.15 -6.81 21.42
CA THR A 353 14.19 -5.78 21.81
C THR A 353 12.80 -6.20 21.38
N VAL A 354 11.85 -6.15 22.32
CA VAL A 354 10.44 -6.42 22.04
C VAL A 354 9.58 -5.22 22.44
N ALA A 355 8.45 -5.04 21.77
CA ALA A 355 7.49 -4.01 22.15
C ALA A 355 6.05 -4.47 21.99
N LEU A 356 5.18 -3.97 22.86
CA LEU A 356 3.74 -4.15 22.79
C LEU A 356 3.07 -2.80 22.58
N ALA A 357 2.27 -2.68 21.52
CA ALA A 357 1.33 -1.59 21.33
C ALA A 357 -0.10 -2.07 21.62
N ALA A 358 -0.83 -1.30 22.41
CA ALA A 358 -2.25 -1.52 22.66
C ALA A 358 -3.08 -0.44 21.98
N HIS A 359 -4.08 -0.84 21.18
CA HIS A 359 -4.91 0.04 20.36
C HIS A 359 -6.34 0.10 20.91
N TYR A 360 -6.73 1.24 21.49
CA TYR A 360 -8.06 1.44 22.05
C TYR A 360 -9.01 1.93 20.96
N LEU A 361 -9.66 1.01 20.25
CA LEU A 361 -10.45 1.33 19.05
C LEU A 361 -11.94 1.61 19.31
N SER A 362 -12.41 1.39 20.53
CA SER A 362 -13.81 1.50 20.96
C SER A 362 -13.94 2.04 22.38
N GLY A 363 -15.15 2.49 22.73
CA GLY A 363 -15.45 3.02 24.07
C GLY A 363 -14.85 4.39 24.34
N GLU A 364 -14.89 4.81 25.60
CA GLU A 364 -14.31 6.08 26.08
C GLU A 364 -12.77 6.08 25.94
N ASP A 365 -12.13 4.93 26.14
CA ASP A 365 -10.67 4.78 26.06
C ASP A 365 -10.11 5.07 24.65
N LYS A 366 -10.95 5.10 23.61
CA LYS A 366 -10.55 5.52 22.27
C LYS A 366 -10.24 7.01 22.19
N ARG A 367 -10.81 7.82 23.06
CA ARG A 367 -10.90 9.28 22.93
C ARG A 367 -9.92 9.98 23.87
N SER A 368 -9.56 11.20 23.50
CA SER A 368 -8.85 12.14 24.37
C SER A 368 -9.15 13.55 23.90
N SER A 369 -9.10 14.52 24.80
CA SER A 369 -9.48 15.91 24.50
C SER A 369 -8.65 16.52 23.36
N GLN A 370 -7.34 16.25 23.32
CA GLN A 370 -6.42 16.73 22.30
C GLN A 370 -6.69 16.10 20.94
N LEU A 371 -7.04 14.81 20.93
CA LEU A 371 -7.33 14.08 19.70
C LEU A 371 -8.66 14.52 19.09
N ASP A 372 -9.69 14.71 19.93
CA ASP A 372 -10.99 15.22 19.50
C ASP A 372 -10.85 16.66 18.98
N ALA A 373 -10.14 17.54 19.70
CA ALA A 373 -9.89 18.91 19.26
C ALA A 373 -9.09 18.98 17.95
N LEU A 374 -8.08 18.12 17.75
CA LEU A 374 -7.35 18.08 16.49
C LEU A 374 -8.23 17.59 15.34
N ARG A 375 -9.06 16.57 15.59
CA ARG A 375 -9.97 16.00 14.60
C ARG A 375 -10.98 17.01 14.07
N GLU A 376 -11.47 17.92 14.90
CA GLU A 376 -12.41 18.98 14.51
C GLU A 376 -11.81 20.01 13.54
N LYS A 377 -10.47 20.19 13.54
CA LYS A 377 -9.79 21.09 12.61
C LYS A 377 -9.68 20.53 11.18
N PHE A 378 -9.91 19.22 11.00
CA PHE A 378 -9.76 18.58 9.70
C PHE A 378 -10.93 18.92 8.77
N PRO A 379 -10.67 19.18 7.48
CA PRO A 379 -11.73 19.49 6.53
C PRO A 379 -12.63 18.27 6.26
N ASP A 380 -13.87 18.54 5.87
CA ASP A 380 -14.95 17.55 5.68
C ASP A 380 -14.67 16.46 4.63
N TRP A 381 -13.83 16.76 3.64
CA TRP A 381 -13.37 15.80 2.62
C TRP A 381 -12.27 14.86 3.13
N THR A 382 -11.92 14.93 4.42
CA THR A 382 -11.02 13.96 5.07
C THR A 382 -11.80 12.96 5.91
N PHE A 383 -11.19 11.80 6.12
CA PHE A 383 -11.65 10.79 7.07
C PHE A 383 -10.54 10.51 8.08
N PRO A 384 -10.46 11.29 9.18
CA PRO A 384 -9.51 11.07 10.26
C PRO A 384 -9.96 9.89 11.13
N SER A 385 -9.31 8.73 10.94
CA SER A 385 -9.44 7.61 11.87
C SER A 385 -8.59 7.89 13.09
N ALA A 386 -9.23 8.27 14.18
CA ALA A 386 -8.59 8.70 15.40
C ALA A 386 -8.79 7.69 16.54
N TRP A 387 -7.73 7.34 17.26
CA TRP A 387 -7.80 6.55 18.48
C TRP A 387 -6.60 6.77 19.41
N VAL A 388 -6.73 6.34 20.67
CA VAL A 388 -5.67 6.33 21.67
C VAL A 388 -4.91 5.01 21.64
N CYS A 389 -3.60 5.04 21.87
CA CYS A 389 -2.79 3.83 22.02
C CYS A 389 -1.67 3.98 23.04
N THR A 390 -1.19 2.86 23.58
CA THR A 390 0.02 2.84 24.42
C THR A 390 1.09 1.98 23.76
N TYR A 391 2.35 2.33 23.94
CA TYR A 391 3.50 1.60 23.40
C TYR A 391 4.53 1.38 24.51
N SER A 392 4.89 0.12 24.77
CA SER A 392 5.87 -0.24 25.78
C SER A 392 6.94 -1.13 25.17
N LEU A 393 8.20 -0.69 25.27
CA LEU A 393 9.38 -1.39 24.75
C LEU A 393 10.25 -1.92 25.87
N PHE A 394 10.80 -3.11 25.68
CA PHE A 394 11.67 -3.81 26.64
C PHE A 394 12.84 -4.45 25.90
N VAL A 395 14.02 -4.44 26.54
CA VAL A 395 15.24 -5.07 26.03
C VAL A 395 15.57 -6.27 26.93
N PHE A 396 15.98 -7.40 26.35
CA PHE A 396 16.22 -8.67 27.06
C PHE A 396 17.52 -9.36 26.70
#